data_AF-A0A699UK02-F1
#
_entry.id   AF-A0A699UK02-F1
#
_cell.length_a   1.000
_cell.length_b   1.000
_cell.length_c   1.000
_cell.angle_alpha   90.00
_cell.angle_beta   90.00
_cell.angle_gamma   90.00
#
_symmetry.space_group_name_H-M   'P 1'
#
loop_
_entity.id
_entity.type
_entity.pdbx_description
1 polymer ?
#
loop_
_entity_poly.entity_id
_entity_poly.type
_entity_poly.pdbx_seq_one_letter_code
_entity_poly.pdbx_strand_id
1 'polypeptide(L)'
;ARFGTPRAIISDLDTRFCNDQFVKVMLKYDVTYCLATAYQPQTSEQVEVSYRGLVRILERTVGENRASWLDKLDDALWAFCKSFKTPIGCTLYKLVYGKACHLPIELEHKAYWALKQCNYDILTAGDHRKV
;
A
#
# COMPACT_ATOMS: atom_id res chain seq x y z
N ALA A 1 -5.71 -17.94 12.11
CA ALA A 1 -5.24 -16.81 11.30
C ALA A 1 -3.72 -16.68 11.45
N ARG A 2 -2.97 -16.43 10.37
CA ARG A 2 -1.48 -16.37 10.41
C ARG A 2 -0.92 -15.09 11.05
N PHE A 3 -1.68 -13.99 11.05
CA PHE A 3 -1.21 -12.65 11.47
C PHE A 3 -2.00 -12.06 12.65
N GLY A 4 -2.78 -12.89 13.35
CA GLY A 4 -3.67 -12.45 14.43
C GLY A 4 -5.00 -11.87 13.95
N THR A 5 -5.82 -11.45 14.90
CA THR A 5 -7.12 -10.79 14.68
C THR A 5 -6.97 -9.31 15.02
N PRO A 6 -7.39 -8.38 14.13
CA PRO A 6 -7.30 -6.95 14.42
C PRO A 6 -8.24 -6.58 15.57
N ARG A 7 -7.82 -5.66 16.44
CA ARG A 7 -8.67 -5.16 17.53
C ARG A 7 -9.85 -4.33 17.02
N ALA A 8 -9.62 -3.56 15.96
CA ALA A 8 -10.64 -2.74 15.35
C ALA A 8 -10.42 -2.67 13.83
N ILE A 9 -11.50 -2.56 13.08
CA ILE A 9 -11.51 -2.27 11.64
C ILE A 9 -12.33 -1.01 11.43
N ILE A 10 -11.75 -0.06 10.70
CA ILE A 10 -12.40 1.17 10.29
C ILE A 10 -12.59 1.11 8.78
N SER A 11 -13.83 1.27 8.31
CA SER A 11 -14.13 1.37 6.88
C SER A 11 -14.85 2.67 6.57
N ASP A 12 -14.91 3.02 5.30
CA ASP A 12 -15.82 4.04 4.80
C ASP A 12 -17.26 3.52 4.77
N LEU A 13 -18.19 4.39 4.37
CA LEU A 13 -19.62 4.07 4.26
C LEU A 13 -19.98 3.28 2.99
N ASP A 14 -18.99 2.64 2.35
CA ASP A 14 -19.22 1.81 1.18
C ASP A 14 -20.13 0.63 1.53
N THR A 15 -21.16 0.41 0.70
CA THR A 15 -22.14 -0.67 0.88
C THR A 15 -21.53 -2.06 0.89
N ARG A 16 -20.33 -2.23 0.30
CA ARG A 16 -19.54 -3.47 0.37
C ARG A 16 -19.11 -3.82 1.80
N PHE A 17 -18.87 -2.82 2.64
CA PHE A 17 -18.47 -2.99 4.04
C PHE A 17 -19.62 -2.69 5.01
N CYS A 18 -20.58 -1.84 4.63
CA CYS A 18 -21.83 -1.56 5.35
C CYS A 18 -22.90 -2.64 5.09
N ASN A 19 -22.62 -3.90 5.39
CA ASN A 19 -23.62 -4.98 5.31
C ASN A 19 -23.66 -5.85 6.57
N ASP A 20 -24.82 -6.48 6.78
CA ASP A 20 -25.11 -7.33 7.93
C ASP A 20 -24.16 -8.52 8.08
N GLN A 21 -23.68 -9.07 6.96
CA GLN A 21 -22.75 -10.19 6.98
C GLN A 21 -21.39 -9.76 7.53
N PHE A 22 -20.91 -8.58 7.14
CA PHE A 22 -19.65 -8.01 7.59
C PHE A 22 -19.69 -7.73 9.09
N VAL A 23 -20.78 -7.11 9.58
CA VAL A 23 -20.99 -6.87 11.02
C VAL A 23 -20.99 -8.19 11.80
N LYS A 24 -21.66 -9.23 11.30
CA LYS A 24 -21.67 -10.57 11.93
C LYS A 24 -20.27 -11.19 12.01
N VAL A 25 -19.45 -11.02 10.98
CA VAL A 25 -18.04 -11.47 10.99
C VAL A 25 -17.25 -10.72 12.06
N MET A 26 -17.40 -9.41 12.17
CA MET A 26 -16.70 -8.61 13.17
C MET A 26 -17.06 -9.03 14.59
N LEU A 27 -18.35 -9.24 14.86
CA LEU A 27 -18.82 -9.75 16.16
C LEU A 27 -18.27 -11.15 16.47
N LYS A 28 -18.21 -12.05 15.48
CA LYS A 28 -17.69 -13.41 15.66
C LYS A 28 -16.21 -13.43 16.10
N TYR A 29 -15.43 -12.46 15.63
CA TYR A 29 -14.00 -12.37 15.91
C TYR A 29 -13.66 -11.33 16.98
N ASP A 30 -14.67 -10.78 17.66
CA ASP A 30 -14.50 -9.73 18.68
C ASP A 30 -13.73 -8.51 18.17
N VAL A 31 -13.98 -8.14 16.91
CA VAL A 31 -13.39 -6.98 16.24
C VAL A 31 -14.32 -5.79 16.42
N THR A 32 -13.80 -4.69 16.96
CA THR A 32 -14.54 -3.44 17.01
C THR A 32 -14.69 -2.87 15.60
N TYR A 33 -15.92 -2.79 15.09
CA TYR A 33 -16.17 -2.22 13.78
C TYR A 33 -16.61 -0.75 13.89
N CYS A 34 -15.86 0.13 13.23
CA CYS A 34 -16.16 1.56 13.20
C CYS A 34 -16.40 2.02 11.76
N LEU A 35 -17.50 2.72 11.53
CA LEU A 35 -17.75 3.39 10.26
C LEU A 35 -17.19 4.80 10.33
N ALA A 36 -16.30 5.13 9.39
CA ALA A 36 -15.80 6.48 9.22
C ALA A 36 -16.98 7.37 8.82
N THR A 37 -17.33 8.32 9.67
CA THR A 37 -18.30 9.35 9.34
C THR A 37 -17.68 10.38 8.40
N ALA A 38 -18.50 11.12 7.65
CA ALA A 38 -18.04 12.15 6.70
C ALA A 38 -17.08 13.19 7.32
N TYR A 39 -17.08 13.35 8.64
CA TYR A 39 -16.25 14.28 9.40
C TYR A 39 -14.99 13.63 10.02
N GLN A 40 -14.63 12.41 9.62
CA GLN A 40 -13.43 11.71 10.09
C GLN A 40 -12.41 11.48 8.95
N PRO A 41 -11.92 12.56 8.31
CA PRO A 41 -11.07 12.48 7.12
C PRO A 41 -9.73 11.78 7.38
N GLN A 42 -9.21 11.83 8.62
CA GLN A 42 -7.86 11.38 8.95
C GLN A 42 -7.61 9.88 8.66
N THR A 43 -8.62 9.02 8.83
CA THR A 43 -8.49 7.58 8.56
C THR A 43 -8.53 7.29 7.06
N SER A 44 -9.42 7.96 6.34
CA SER A 44 -9.54 7.83 4.89
C SER A 44 -8.31 8.38 4.18
N GLU A 45 -7.77 9.50 4.66
CA GLU A 45 -6.60 10.16 4.08
C GLU A 45 -5.35 9.27 4.15
N GLN A 46 -5.12 8.56 5.26
CA GLN A 46 -3.97 7.67 5.38
C GLN A 46 -4.07 6.44 4.45
N VAL A 47 -5.26 5.86 4.31
CA VAL A 47 -5.53 4.77 3.38
C VAL A 47 -5.34 5.25 1.94
N GLU A 48 -5.88 6.41 1.61
CA GLU A 48 -5.83 7.00 0.27
C GLU A 48 -4.39 7.36 -0.14
N VAL A 49 -3.59 7.98 0.74
CA VAL A 49 -2.17 8.27 0.48
C VAL A 49 -1.39 6.99 0.22
N SER A 50 -1.65 5.95 1.00
CA SER A 50 -1.01 4.64 0.85
C SER A 50 -1.41 3.96 -0.46
N TYR A 51 -2.72 3.97 -0.77
CA TYR A 51 -3.28 3.42 -1.99
C TYR A 51 -2.70 4.11 -3.23
N ARG A 52 -2.67 5.45 -3.27
CA ARG A 52 -2.02 6.21 -4.36
C ARG A 52 -0.54 5.85 -4.52
N GLY A 53 0.18 5.64 -3.42
CA GLY A 53 1.57 5.20 -3.47
C GLY A 53 1.74 3.82 -4.11
N LEU A 54 0.86 2.88 -3.79
CA LEU A 54 0.86 1.55 -4.37
C LEU A 54 0.45 1.57 -5.84
N VAL A 55 -0.60 2.32 -6.19
CA VAL A 55 -1.06 2.50 -7.58
C VAL A 55 0.07 3.06 -8.44
N ARG A 56 0.81 4.08 -7.97
CA ARG A 56 1.97 4.62 -8.71
C ARG A 56 3.07 3.59 -8.96
N ILE A 57 3.34 2.70 -7.99
CA ILE A 57 4.31 1.62 -8.17
C ILE A 57 3.78 0.63 -9.21
N LEU A 58 2.50 0.26 -9.09
CA LEU A 58 1.85 -0.66 -10.00
C LEU A 58 1.85 -0.13 -11.43
N GLU A 59 1.41 1.11 -11.65
CA GLU A 59 1.43 1.80 -12.95
C GLU A 59 2.81 1.75 -13.60
N ARG A 60 3.87 2.01 -12.83
CA ARG A 60 5.26 1.95 -13.33
C ARG A 60 5.72 0.54 -13.64
N THR A 61 5.36 -0.45 -12.82
CA THR A 61 5.72 -1.85 -13.10
C THR A 61 4.96 -2.43 -14.28
N VAL A 62 3.67 -2.09 -14.44
CA VAL A 62 2.79 -2.59 -15.49
C VAL A 62 3.17 -2.01 -16.85
N GLY A 63 3.60 -0.75 -16.90
CA GLY A 63 3.97 -0.07 -18.13
C GLY A 63 2.78 0.03 -19.10
N GLU A 64 3.02 -0.21 -20.39
CA GLU A 64 1.99 -0.09 -21.42
C GLU A 64 0.97 -1.23 -21.39
N ASN A 65 1.37 -2.43 -20.93
CA ASN A 65 0.50 -3.60 -20.95
C ASN A 65 -0.35 -3.72 -19.69
N ARG A 66 -1.47 -2.98 -19.67
CA ARG A 66 -2.45 -2.95 -18.56
C ARG A 66 -3.06 -4.31 -18.22
N ALA A 67 -3.02 -5.31 -19.11
CA ALA A 67 -3.55 -6.64 -18.84
C ALA A 67 -2.70 -7.43 -17.82
N SER A 68 -1.42 -7.07 -17.65
CA SER A 68 -0.47 -7.76 -16.77
C SER A 68 -0.46 -7.26 -15.32
N TRP A 69 -1.46 -6.48 -14.90
CA TRP A 69 -1.45 -5.84 -13.57
C TRP A 69 -1.51 -6.84 -12.42
N LEU A 70 -2.28 -7.92 -12.57
CA LEU A 70 -2.43 -8.93 -11.53
C LEU A 70 -1.10 -9.65 -11.27
N ASP A 71 -0.39 -10.01 -12.34
CA ASP A 71 0.91 -10.70 -12.27
C ASP A 71 1.99 -9.84 -11.59
N LYS A 72 1.84 -8.51 -11.64
CA LYS A 72 2.78 -7.54 -11.08
C LYS A 72 2.36 -7.00 -9.71
N LEU A 73 1.16 -7.38 -9.24
CA LEU A 73 0.62 -6.88 -7.98
C LEU A 73 1.48 -7.30 -6.79
N ASP A 74 1.94 -8.55 -6.77
CA ASP A 74 2.78 -9.07 -5.69
C ASP A 74 4.13 -8.34 -5.63
N ASP A 75 4.77 -8.11 -6.78
CA ASP A 75 6.01 -7.33 -6.88
C ASP A 75 5.81 -5.87 -6.42
N ALA A 76 4.70 -5.25 -6.82
CA ALA A 76 4.36 -3.89 -6.42
C ALA A 76 4.09 -3.79 -4.91
N LEU A 77 3.35 -4.74 -4.33
CA LEU A 77 3.12 -4.84 -2.89
C LEU A 77 4.43 -5.02 -2.13
N TRP A 78 5.32 -5.86 -2.64
CA TRP A 78 6.63 -6.10 -2.05
C TRP A 78 7.48 -4.83 -2.04
N ALA A 79 7.58 -4.15 -3.17
CA ALA A 79 8.29 -2.88 -3.29
C ALA A 79 7.69 -1.82 -2.35
N PHE A 80 6.35 -1.73 -2.28
CA PHE A 80 5.67 -0.81 -1.38
C PHE A 80 6.01 -1.08 0.09
N CYS A 81 5.97 -2.34 0.52
CA CYS A 81 6.25 -2.74 1.91
C CYS A 81 7.70 -2.48 2.33
N LYS A 82 8.65 -2.57 1.38
CA LYS A 82 10.07 -2.35 1.64
C LYS A 82 10.56 -0.93 1.41
N SER A 83 9.81 -0.12 0.67
CA SER A 83 10.14 1.29 0.51
C SER A 83 10.22 1.97 1.89
N PHE A 84 11.29 2.73 2.11
CA PHE A 84 11.41 3.54 3.32
C PHE A 84 10.35 4.63 3.30
N LYS A 85 9.57 4.74 4.38
CA LYS A 85 8.55 5.76 4.53
C LYS A 85 9.10 6.83 5.46
N THR A 86 9.53 7.96 4.89
CA THR A 86 10.05 9.11 5.65
C THR A 86 9.13 9.55 6.80
N PRO A 87 7.79 9.63 6.64
CA PRO A 87 6.91 10.03 7.74
C PRO A 87 6.92 9.05 8.92
N ILE A 88 7.21 7.77 8.67
CA ILE A 88 7.24 6.70 9.68
C ILE A 88 8.68 6.48 10.20
N GLY A 89 9.69 6.93 9.46
CA GLY A 89 11.10 6.72 9.78
C GLY A 89 11.58 5.27 9.60
N CYS A 90 10.79 4.40 8.97
CA CYS A 90 11.18 3.02 8.66
C CYS A 90 10.39 2.43 7.48
N THR A 91 10.57 1.14 7.21
CA THR A 91 9.82 0.39 6.19
C THR A 91 8.59 -0.26 6.82
N LEU A 92 7.52 -0.44 6.02
CA LEU A 92 6.29 -1.09 6.51
C LEU A 92 6.58 -2.54 6.95
N TYR A 93 7.50 -3.22 6.27
CA TYR A 93 7.96 -4.55 6.67
C TYR A 93 8.55 -4.56 8.09
N LYS A 94 9.41 -3.60 8.41
CA LYS A 94 10.02 -3.49 9.74
C LYS A 94 8.96 -3.21 10.81
N LEU A 95 7.92 -2.45 10.47
CA LEU A 95 6.79 -2.17 11.36
C LEU A 95 6.01 -3.46 11.70
N VAL A 96 5.76 -4.33 10.72
CA VAL A 96 4.97 -5.56 10.90
C VAL A 96 5.75 -6.68 11.58
N TYR A 97 7.00 -6.89 11.18
CA TYR A 97 7.79 -8.04 11.63
C TYR A 97 8.85 -7.70 12.70
N GLY A 98 9.01 -6.42 13.03
CA GLY A 98 10.00 -5.93 14.00
C GLY A 98 11.46 -6.05 13.54
N LYS A 99 11.72 -6.57 12.33
CA LYS A 99 13.06 -6.80 11.78
C LYS A 99 13.24 -6.16 10.42
N ALA A 100 14.48 -5.78 10.10
CA ALA A 100 14.83 -5.41 8.74
C ALA A 100 14.68 -6.63 7.83
N CYS A 101 14.27 -6.40 6.58
CA CYS A 101 14.19 -7.46 5.59
C CYS A 101 15.60 -7.87 5.16
N HIS A 102 15.98 -9.13 5.35
CA HIS A 102 17.16 -9.71 4.73
C HIS A 102 16.74 -10.29 3.37
N LEU A 103 17.08 -9.61 2.27
CA LEU A 103 16.77 -10.13 0.94
C LEU A 103 17.92 -11.00 0.42
N PRO A 104 17.61 -11.97 -0.46
CA PRO A 104 18.56 -12.36 -1.48
C PRO A 104 18.86 -11.15 -2.39
N ILE A 105 20.14 -10.88 -2.62
CA ILE A 105 20.70 -9.72 -3.34
C ILE A 105 20.00 -9.40 -4.68
N GLU A 106 19.45 -10.41 -5.35
CA GLU A 106 18.75 -10.29 -6.64
C GLU A 106 17.49 -9.42 -6.55
N LEU A 107 16.76 -9.50 -5.44
CA LEU A 107 15.55 -8.71 -5.21
C LEU A 107 15.88 -7.27 -4.78
N GLU A 108 17.00 -7.06 -4.09
CA GLU A 108 17.51 -5.70 -3.78
C GLU A 108 17.92 -4.98 -5.06
N HIS A 109 18.61 -5.68 -5.96
CA HIS A 109 19.01 -5.13 -7.25
C HIS A 109 17.80 -4.78 -8.12
N LYS A 110 16.78 -5.64 -8.19
CA LYS A 110 15.52 -5.36 -8.91
C LYS A 110 14.78 -4.15 -8.33
N ALA A 111 14.64 -4.05 -7.01
CA ALA A 111 14.00 -2.92 -6.35
C ALA A 111 14.79 -1.61 -6.52
N TYR A 112 16.11 -1.66 -6.44
CA TYR A 112 16.98 -0.53 -6.71
C TYR A 112 16.83 -0.03 -8.15
N TRP A 113 16.81 -0.92 -9.14
CA TRP A 113 16.59 -0.56 -10.54
C TRP A 113 15.21 0.04 -10.79
N ALA A 114 14.16 -0.55 -10.22
CA ALA A 114 12.82 0.01 -10.29
C ALA A 114 12.75 1.43 -9.68
N LEU A 115 13.41 1.64 -8.54
CA LEU A 115 13.47 2.95 -7.88
C LEU A 115 14.33 3.97 -8.65
N LYS A 116 15.41 3.52 -9.28
CA LYS A 116 16.23 4.36 -10.16
C LYS A 116 15.42 4.80 -11.38
N GLN A 117 14.70 3.88 -12.02
CA GLN A 117 13.80 4.18 -13.15
C GLN A 117 12.70 5.18 -12.74
N CYS A 118 12.09 4.94 -11.58
CA CYS A 118 11.12 5.83 -10.94
C CYS A 118 11.63 7.26 -10.74
N ASN A 119 12.91 7.42 -10.42
CA ASN A 119 13.55 8.72 -10.19
C ASN A 119 13.99 9.39 -11.50
N TYR A 120 14.36 8.61 -12.53
CA TYR A 120 14.61 9.15 -13.87
C TYR A 120 13.36 9.80 -14.45
N ASP A 121 12.18 9.18 -14.33
CA ASP A 121 10.92 9.74 -14.83
C ASP A 121 10.55 11.09 -14.17
N ILE A 122 10.93 11.30 -12.91
CA ILE A 122 10.67 12.56 -12.19
C ILE A 122 11.56 13.69 -12.73
N LEU A 123 12.82 13.40 -13.07
CA LEU A 123 13.75 14.38 -13.65
C LEU A 123 13.30 14.77 -15.07
N THR A 124 12.94 13.79 -15.90
CA THR A 124 12.42 14.05 -17.26
C THR A 124 11.13 14.88 -17.23
N ALA A 125 10.21 14.59 -16.30
CA ALA A 125 8.98 15.39 -16.12
C ALA A 125 9.24 16.82 -15.58
N GLY A 126 10.35 17.04 -14.88
CA GLY A 126 10.78 18.36 -14.41
C GLY A 126 11.32 19.25 -15.53
N ASP A 127 12.04 18.66 -16.49
CA ASP A 127 12.59 19.38 -17.64
C ASP A 127 11.49 19.79 -18.64
N HIS A 128 10.44 18.97 -18.82
CA HIS A 128 9.27 19.33 -19.63
C HIS A 128 8.38 20.44 -19.04
N ARG A 129 8.55 20.80 -17.76
CA ARG A 129 7.84 21.93 -17.12
C ARG A 129 8.59 23.26 -17.19
N LYS A 130 9.83 23.26 -17.70
CA LYS A 130 10.68 24.45 -17.83
C LYS A 130 10.66 25.06 -19.25
N VAL A 131 9.79 24.59 -20.13
CA VAL A 131 9.52 25.21 -21.44
C VAL A 131 8.27 26.04 -21.36
#